data_AF-A0A1G9AB16-F1
#
_entry.id   AF-A0A1G9AB16-F1
#
_cell.length_a   1.000
_cell.length_b   1.000
_cell.length_c   1.000
_cell.angle_alpha   90.00
_cell.angle_beta   90.00
_cell.angle_gamma   90.00
#
_symmetry.space_group_name_H-M   'P 1'
#
loop_
_entity.id
_entity.type
_entity.pdbx_description
1 polymer ?
#
loop_
_entity_poly.entity_id
_entity_poly.type
_entity_poly.pdbx_seq_one_letter_code
_entity_poly.pdbx_strand_id
1 'polypeptide(L)'
;MTIYSMHAHRGKTQILAMYQVDGGPVSSTVTSLGDSTLAAPIVDALNRISALATVPVSIHDCRDGRVAHYPTRHLSALTDEGSRAELLNGAHSLWYEYVCLELHHALMDLDDALADVPMPILIAINAELEKEARDLREALTEYAEAVPLPDSTMRRYWDHGRPFVTYGGGVDMLGHETREELDRLEEGLTSAERDQAVANLRVLVSAYARHSGDEATLEESGHSIFAEPYDSDDHFLTVNAPRPGKDGPDSWDIEISCWEPDDPEEEECSSATGRTVLRCTLPTTPSADEITDLLNQLQKEPTRLVQWAQTKAGATLAGTTFVVTRHHAD
;
A
#
# COMPACT_ATOMS: atom_id res chain seq x y z
N MET A 1 18.33 -1.30 -4.72
CA MET A 1 17.08 -0.79 -5.33
C MET A 1 17.41 0.07 -6.54
N THR A 2 16.55 0.07 -7.56
CA THR A 2 16.67 0.94 -8.74
C THR A 2 15.73 2.13 -8.60
N ILE A 3 16.24 3.33 -8.89
CA ILE A 3 15.47 4.57 -8.93
C ILE A 3 15.34 5.00 -10.39
N TYR A 4 14.10 5.17 -10.82
CA TYR A 4 13.75 5.64 -12.15
C TYR A 4 13.47 7.13 -12.14
N SER A 5 13.98 7.83 -13.15
CA SER A 5 13.79 9.28 -13.29
C SER A 5 13.57 9.67 -14.75
N MET A 6 12.87 10.79 -14.93
CA MET A 6 12.71 11.41 -16.24
C MET A 6 13.82 12.42 -16.49
N HIS A 7 14.38 12.40 -17.70
CA HIS A 7 15.38 13.38 -18.13
C HIS A 7 15.04 13.93 -19.52
N ALA A 8 14.91 15.24 -19.64
CA ALA A 8 14.67 15.90 -20.93
C ALA A 8 15.93 15.84 -21.80
N HIS A 9 15.85 15.27 -22.99
CA HIS A 9 16.99 15.17 -23.91
C HIS A 9 16.54 15.26 -25.38
N ARG A 10 17.04 16.29 -26.08
CA ARG A 10 16.82 16.51 -27.53
C ARG A 10 15.35 16.43 -27.97
N GLY A 11 14.45 17.06 -27.22
CA GLY A 11 13.01 17.09 -27.53
C GLY A 11 12.28 15.77 -27.25
N LYS A 12 12.90 14.86 -26.50
CA LYS A 12 12.31 13.63 -25.97
C LYS A 12 12.47 13.58 -24.45
N THR A 13 11.71 12.70 -23.82
CA THR A 13 11.86 12.38 -22.40
C THR A 13 12.50 11.01 -22.26
N GLN A 14 13.69 10.95 -21.69
CA GLN A 14 14.38 9.70 -21.37
C GLN A 14 13.93 9.18 -20.03
N ILE A 15 13.79 7.86 -19.92
CA ILE A 15 13.68 7.17 -18.63
C ILE A 15 15.07 6.64 -18.29
N LEU A 16 15.61 7.06 -17.14
CA LEU A 16 16.90 6.64 -16.63
C LEU A 16 16.70 5.75 -15.41
N ALA A 17 17.38 4.61 -15.37
CA ALA A 17 17.53 3.76 -14.20
C ALA A 17 18.83 4.10 -13.48
N MET A 18 18.76 4.31 -12.16
CA MET A 18 19.90 4.63 -11.31
C MET A 18 19.95 3.67 -10.11
N TYR A 19 21.12 3.15 -9.80
CA TYR A 19 21.32 2.32 -8.61
C TYR A 19 22.73 2.49 -8.07
N GLN A 20 22.91 2.26 -6.77
CA GLN A 20 24.20 2.37 -6.10
C GLN A 20 24.97 1.06 -6.21
N VAL A 21 26.27 1.13 -6.53
CA VAL A 21 27.23 0.01 -6.37
C VAL A 21 28.42 0.48 -5.52
N ASP A 22 29.34 -0.43 -5.19
CA ASP A 22 30.53 -0.14 -4.35
C ASP A 22 31.43 0.98 -4.94
N GLY A 23 31.37 1.20 -6.25
CA GLY A 23 32.06 2.29 -6.95
C GLY A 23 31.30 3.62 -7.07
N GLY A 24 30.09 3.74 -6.50
CA GLY A 24 29.22 4.92 -6.62
C GLY A 24 27.93 4.65 -7.40
N PRO A 25 27.13 5.70 -7.69
CA PRO A 25 25.90 5.56 -8.44
C PRO A 25 26.18 5.25 -9.91
N VAL A 26 25.49 4.25 -10.44
CA VAL A 26 25.46 3.89 -11.86
C VAL A 26 24.14 4.35 -12.45
N SER A 27 24.18 4.94 -13.64
CA SER A 27 22.99 5.36 -14.38
C SER A 27 22.98 4.74 -15.77
N SER A 28 21.81 4.31 -16.23
CA SER A 28 21.61 3.77 -17.57
C SER A 28 20.29 4.26 -18.16
N THR A 29 20.24 4.48 -19.47
CA THR A 29 19.00 4.82 -20.17
C THR A 29 18.21 3.55 -20.44
N VAL A 30 16.98 3.49 -19.92
CA VAL A 30 16.03 2.40 -20.21
C VAL A 30 15.44 2.62 -21.59
N THR A 31 14.82 3.79 -21.81
CA THR A 31 14.16 4.11 -23.09
C THR A 31 13.97 5.63 -23.27
N SER A 32 13.35 6.05 -24.38
CA SER A 32 13.06 7.45 -24.70
C SER A 32 11.67 7.61 -25.32
N LEU A 33 10.82 8.42 -24.71
CA LEU A 33 9.46 8.73 -25.14
C LEU A 33 9.37 10.11 -25.80
N GLY A 34 8.29 10.33 -26.56
CA GLY A 34 8.05 11.58 -27.28
C GLY A 34 7.75 12.78 -26.37
N ASP A 35 7.21 12.53 -25.18
CA ASP A 35 6.84 13.57 -24.22
C ASP A 35 6.84 13.01 -22.77
N SER A 36 6.90 13.91 -21.78
CA SER A 36 6.85 13.59 -20.35
C SER A 36 5.53 13.02 -19.86
N THR A 37 4.37 13.35 -20.46
CA THR A 37 3.07 12.84 -20.00
C THR A 37 2.94 11.33 -20.21
N LEU A 38 3.59 10.79 -21.25
CA LEU A 38 3.71 9.33 -21.45
C LEU A 38 4.76 8.69 -20.54
N ALA A 39 5.82 9.42 -20.17
CA ALA A 39 6.91 8.88 -19.37
C ALA A 39 6.62 8.86 -17.87
N ALA A 40 5.87 9.85 -17.36
CA ALA A 40 5.57 10.03 -15.95
C ALA A 40 4.89 8.80 -15.30
N PRO A 41 3.77 8.26 -15.84
CA PRO A 41 3.11 7.11 -15.23
C PRO A 41 4.00 5.85 -15.26
N ILE A 42 4.80 5.66 -16.30
CA ILE A 42 5.76 4.54 -16.40
C ILE A 42 6.84 4.65 -15.31
N VAL A 43 7.42 5.85 -15.13
CA VAL A 43 8.46 6.08 -14.11
C VAL A 43 7.91 5.89 -12.70
N ASP A 44 6.70 6.37 -12.45
CA ASP A 44 6.02 6.18 -11.16
C ASP A 44 5.80 4.69 -10.86
N ALA A 45 5.20 3.94 -11.80
CA ALA A 45 4.96 2.52 -11.63
C ALA A 45 6.26 1.71 -11.47
N LEU A 46 7.30 2.00 -12.27
CA LEU A 46 8.61 1.35 -12.15
C LEU A 46 9.29 1.59 -10.79
N ASN A 47 9.16 2.80 -10.25
CA ASN A 47 9.69 3.12 -8.92
C ASN A 47 8.96 2.34 -7.81
N ARG A 48 7.62 2.28 -7.87
CA ARG A 48 6.80 1.45 -6.98
C ARG A 48 7.21 -0.01 -7.07
N ILE A 49 7.30 -0.55 -8.28
CA ILE A 49 7.71 -1.94 -8.53
C ILE A 49 9.10 -2.21 -7.96
N SER A 50 10.09 -1.34 -8.19
CA SER A 50 11.45 -1.58 -7.65
C SER A 50 11.46 -1.57 -6.12
N ALA A 51 10.72 -0.66 -5.48
CA ALA A 51 10.57 -0.67 -4.02
C ALA A 51 9.92 -1.97 -3.53
N LEU A 52 8.75 -2.33 -4.08
CA LEU A 52 7.94 -3.47 -3.66
C LEU A 52 8.58 -4.83 -3.99
N ALA A 53 9.43 -4.91 -5.01
CA ALA A 53 10.20 -6.12 -5.31
C ALA A 53 11.50 -6.22 -4.50
N THR A 54 12.10 -5.09 -4.14
CA THR A 54 13.40 -5.04 -3.45
C THR A 54 13.26 -5.15 -1.93
N VAL A 55 12.33 -4.41 -1.33
CA VAL A 55 12.19 -4.30 0.13
C VAL A 55 11.93 -5.67 0.78
N PRO A 56 11.04 -6.54 0.25
CA PRO A 56 10.90 -7.93 0.71
C PRO A 56 12.21 -8.71 0.84
N VAL A 57 13.11 -8.53 -0.12
CA VAL A 57 14.42 -9.18 -0.13
C VAL A 57 15.37 -8.54 0.89
N SER A 58 15.22 -7.23 1.12
CA SER A 58 16.12 -6.40 1.92
C SER A 58 15.78 -6.42 3.42
N ILE A 59 14.49 -6.44 3.76
CA ILE A 59 13.98 -6.56 5.13
C ILE A 59 13.63 -8.04 5.35
N HIS A 60 14.52 -8.77 5.99
CA HIS A 60 14.49 -10.24 6.06
C HIS A 60 13.38 -10.78 6.96
N ASP A 61 12.54 -11.71 6.48
CA ASP A 61 11.66 -12.48 7.37
C ASP A 61 12.49 -13.35 8.31
N CYS A 62 12.39 -13.09 9.61
CA CYS A 62 13.15 -13.80 10.64
C CYS A 62 12.42 -15.03 11.18
N ARG A 63 11.19 -15.29 10.73
CA ARG A 63 10.39 -16.47 11.12
C ARG A 63 10.90 -17.75 10.46
N ASP A 64 10.61 -18.90 11.08
CA ASP A 64 10.69 -20.26 10.53
C ASP A 64 11.87 -20.58 9.58
N GLY A 65 13.10 -20.24 9.98
CA GLY A 65 14.30 -20.65 9.25
C GLY A 65 14.85 -19.62 8.25
N ARG A 66 14.46 -18.35 8.36
CA ARG A 66 15.04 -17.21 7.63
C ARG A 66 14.79 -17.31 6.10
N VAL A 67 15.73 -16.82 5.29
CA VAL A 67 15.64 -16.66 3.82
C VAL A 67 15.30 -17.95 3.06
N ALA A 68 15.63 -19.14 3.61
CA ALA A 68 15.42 -20.42 2.92
C ALA A 68 13.94 -20.74 2.63
N HIS A 69 13.01 -20.10 3.34
CA HIS A 69 11.57 -20.24 3.14
C HIS A 69 10.90 -18.92 2.69
N TYR A 70 11.69 -17.94 2.25
CA TYR A 70 11.15 -16.67 1.81
C TYR A 70 10.35 -16.85 0.51
N PRO A 71 9.11 -16.37 0.43
CA PRO A 71 8.29 -16.50 -0.77
C PRO A 71 8.88 -15.71 -1.94
N THR A 72 8.91 -16.32 -3.14
CA THR A 72 9.54 -15.73 -4.34
C THR A 72 8.54 -15.33 -5.43
N ARG A 73 7.23 -15.49 -5.20
CA ARG A 73 6.18 -15.22 -6.21
C ARG A 73 6.21 -13.77 -6.71
N HIS A 74 6.57 -12.81 -5.86
CA HIS A 74 6.72 -11.40 -6.23
C HIS A 74 7.75 -11.18 -7.34
N LEU A 75 8.83 -11.99 -7.38
CA LEU A 75 9.85 -11.92 -8.43
C LEU A 75 9.40 -12.53 -9.75
N SER A 76 8.57 -13.58 -9.71
CA SER A 76 8.00 -14.18 -10.93
C SER A 76 7.03 -13.21 -11.61
N ALA A 77 6.20 -12.51 -10.84
CA ALA A 77 5.21 -11.56 -11.35
C ALA A 77 5.81 -10.37 -12.13
N LEU A 78 7.08 -10.03 -11.91
CA LEU A 78 7.78 -9.00 -12.68
C LEU A 78 7.92 -9.37 -14.15
N THR A 79 8.10 -10.66 -14.45
CA THR A 79 8.43 -11.16 -15.80
C THR A 79 7.32 -11.99 -16.44
N ASP A 80 6.42 -12.54 -15.63
CA ASP A 80 5.32 -13.38 -16.09
C ASP A 80 3.98 -12.73 -15.73
N GLU A 81 3.30 -12.20 -16.74
CA GLU A 81 1.97 -11.61 -16.62
C GLU A 81 0.96 -12.59 -16.03
N GLY A 82 1.04 -13.88 -16.39
CA GLY A 82 0.17 -14.93 -15.84
C GLY A 82 0.36 -15.16 -14.34
N SER A 83 1.53 -14.85 -13.81
CA SER A 83 1.85 -14.95 -12.39
C SER A 83 1.38 -13.74 -11.57
N ARG A 84 0.93 -12.63 -12.20
CA ARG A 84 0.52 -11.41 -11.48
C ARG A 84 -0.75 -11.59 -10.67
N ALA A 85 -1.68 -12.42 -11.14
CA ALA A 85 -2.89 -12.75 -10.39
C ALA A 85 -2.57 -13.56 -9.11
N GLU A 86 -1.50 -14.35 -9.13
CA GLU A 86 -1.06 -15.15 -7.98
C GLU A 86 -0.50 -14.30 -6.84
N LEU A 87 -0.19 -13.02 -7.08
CA LEU A 87 0.17 -12.09 -6.00
C LEU A 87 -0.98 -11.89 -4.99
N LEU A 88 -2.22 -12.09 -5.43
CA LEU A 88 -3.41 -11.98 -4.62
C LEU A 88 -3.80 -13.31 -3.95
N ASN A 89 -2.95 -14.33 -4.02
CA ASN A 89 -3.21 -15.66 -3.45
C ASN A 89 -2.18 -16.01 -2.39
N GLY A 90 -2.63 -16.34 -1.19
CA GLY A 90 -1.78 -16.78 -0.08
C GLY A 90 -2.00 -15.97 1.20
N ALA A 91 -1.32 -16.41 2.26
CA ALA A 91 -1.30 -15.78 3.57
C ALA A 91 0.03 -16.06 4.27
N HIS A 92 1.15 -15.72 3.61
CA HIS A 92 2.49 -15.91 4.22
C HIS A 92 2.62 -15.07 5.49
N SER A 93 2.43 -13.76 5.33
CA SER A 93 2.34 -12.79 6.43
C SER A 93 1.59 -11.54 6.01
N LEU A 94 0.96 -10.83 6.94
CA LEU A 94 0.23 -9.59 6.66
C LEU A 94 1.10 -8.58 5.91
N TRP A 95 2.36 -8.41 6.33
CA TRP A 95 3.29 -7.51 5.66
C TRP A 95 3.64 -7.98 4.25
N TYR A 96 3.99 -9.25 4.05
CA TYR A 96 4.34 -9.74 2.71
C TYR A 96 3.15 -9.75 1.75
N GLU A 97 1.95 -10.06 2.26
CA GLU A 97 0.71 -10.05 1.50
C GLU A 97 0.27 -8.62 1.14
N TYR A 98 0.51 -7.63 2.02
CA TYR A 98 0.39 -6.21 1.70
C TYR A 98 1.33 -5.82 0.55
N VAL A 99 2.61 -6.19 0.65
CA VAL A 99 3.58 -5.89 -0.41
C VAL A 99 3.17 -6.52 -1.75
N CYS A 100 2.66 -7.76 -1.74
CA CYS A 100 2.20 -8.40 -2.96
C CYS A 100 0.98 -7.72 -3.58
N LEU A 101 0.06 -7.23 -2.76
CA LEU A 101 -1.10 -6.47 -3.24
C LEU A 101 -0.68 -5.15 -3.87
N GLU A 102 0.19 -4.39 -3.21
CA GLU A 102 0.69 -3.12 -3.75
C GLU A 102 1.53 -3.35 -5.01
N LEU A 103 2.31 -4.44 -5.06
CA LEU A 103 3.05 -4.81 -6.26
C LEU A 103 2.11 -5.15 -7.41
N HIS A 104 0.99 -5.82 -7.12
CA HIS A 104 -0.03 -6.11 -8.11
C HIS A 104 -0.63 -4.82 -8.68
N HIS A 105 -1.00 -3.85 -7.83
CA HIS A 105 -1.49 -2.54 -8.28
C HIS A 105 -0.45 -1.80 -9.13
N ALA A 106 0.81 -1.74 -8.70
CA ALA A 106 1.87 -1.07 -9.47
C ALA A 106 2.14 -1.74 -10.82
N LEU A 107 2.04 -3.07 -10.92
CA LEU A 107 2.16 -3.79 -12.18
C LEU A 107 0.97 -3.55 -13.11
N MET A 108 -0.26 -3.46 -12.58
CA MET A 108 -1.43 -3.09 -13.36
C MET A 108 -1.33 -1.66 -13.91
N ASP A 109 -0.91 -0.70 -13.07
CA ASP A 109 -0.70 0.68 -13.50
C ASP A 109 0.38 0.78 -14.59
N LEU A 110 1.42 -0.07 -14.50
CA LEU A 110 2.42 -0.18 -15.56
C LEU A 110 1.82 -0.73 -16.85
N ASP A 111 0.99 -1.78 -16.79
CA ASP A 111 0.32 -2.34 -17.97
C ASP A 111 -0.58 -1.31 -18.66
N ASP A 112 -1.37 -0.58 -17.87
CA ASP A 112 -2.24 0.49 -18.38
C ASP A 112 -1.42 1.62 -19.01
N ALA A 113 -0.31 2.03 -18.39
CA ALA A 113 0.60 3.02 -18.95
C ALA A 113 1.30 2.56 -20.24
N LEU A 114 1.48 1.25 -20.43
CA LEU A 114 2.11 0.65 -21.60
C LEU A 114 1.11 0.29 -22.71
N ALA A 115 -0.19 0.33 -22.46
CA ALA A 115 -1.21 -0.10 -23.44
C ALA A 115 -1.10 0.65 -24.79
N ASP A 116 -0.73 1.93 -24.76
CA ASP A 116 -0.65 2.81 -25.94
C ASP A 116 0.79 3.12 -26.38
N VAL A 117 1.82 2.53 -25.76
CA VAL A 117 3.21 2.83 -26.14
C VAL A 117 3.68 2.03 -27.36
N PRO A 118 4.53 2.60 -28.21
CA PRO A 118 5.17 1.87 -29.31
C PRO A 118 5.93 0.61 -28.83
N MET A 119 5.84 -0.47 -29.61
CA MET A 119 6.50 -1.75 -29.35
C MET A 119 7.98 -1.67 -28.89
N PRO A 120 8.85 -0.80 -29.43
CA PRO A 120 10.22 -0.68 -28.93
C PRO A 120 10.33 -0.21 -27.47
N ILE A 121 9.39 0.61 -27.00
CA ILE A 121 9.32 1.05 -25.60
C ILE A 121 8.88 -0.12 -24.73
N LEU A 122 7.85 -0.86 -25.13
CA LEU A 122 7.38 -2.05 -24.42
C LEU A 122 8.51 -3.08 -24.23
N ILE A 123 9.26 -3.38 -25.29
CA ILE A 123 10.41 -4.31 -25.23
C ILE A 123 11.47 -3.81 -24.24
N ALA A 124 11.79 -2.52 -24.25
CA ALA A 124 12.80 -1.95 -23.37
C ALA A 124 12.38 -2.01 -21.89
N ILE A 125 11.09 -1.76 -21.60
CA ILE A 125 10.55 -1.82 -20.24
C ILE A 125 10.51 -3.27 -19.73
N ASN A 126 10.07 -4.22 -20.56
CA ASN A 126 10.09 -5.64 -20.20
C ASN A 126 11.52 -6.15 -19.95
N ALA A 127 12.49 -5.73 -20.77
CA ALA A 127 13.89 -6.07 -20.55
C ALA A 127 14.44 -5.50 -19.23
N GLU A 128 13.97 -4.33 -18.81
CA GLU A 128 14.34 -3.75 -17.51
C GLU A 128 13.72 -4.54 -16.34
N LEU A 129 12.45 -4.96 -16.43
CA LEU A 129 11.82 -5.83 -15.43
C LEU A 129 12.52 -7.19 -15.32
N GLU A 130 12.90 -7.79 -16.45
CA GLU A 130 13.68 -9.03 -16.48
C GLU A 130 15.05 -8.89 -15.80
N LYS A 131 15.70 -7.74 -16.00
CA LYS A 131 16.98 -7.42 -15.36
C LYS A 131 16.80 -7.26 -13.86
N GLU A 132 15.80 -6.50 -13.41
CA GLU A 132 15.49 -6.31 -11.98
C GLU A 132 15.19 -7.66 -11.30
N ALA A 133 14.33 -8.49 -11.90
CA ALA A 133 14.00 -9.81 -11.37
C ALA A 133 15.20 -10.74 -11.28
N ARG A 134 16.12 -10.68 -12.26
CA ARG A 134 17.35 -11.48 -12.25
C ARG A 134 18.29 -11.04 -11.14
N ASP A 135 18.57 -9.75 -11.04
CA ASP A 135 19.48 -9.20 -10.04
C ASP A 135 18.98 -9.48 -8.61
N LEU A 136 17.64 -9.45 -8.39
CA LEU A 136 17.03 -9.81 -7.10
C LEU A 136 17.11 -11.32 -6.80
N ARG A 137 16.91 -12.19 -7.79
CA ARG A 137 17.06 -13.65 -7.62
C ARG A 137 18.52 -14.03 -7.33
N GLU A 138 19.46 -13.39 -8.01
CA GLU A 138 20.90 -13.55 -7.72
C GLU A 138 21.16 -13.15 -6.28
N ALA A 139 20.77 -11.94 -5.85
CA ALA A 139 20.93 -11.49 -4.47
C ALA A 139 20.34 -12.49 -3.45
N LEU A 140 19.10 -12.97 -3.63
CA LEU A 140 18.49 -13.96 -2.73
C LEU A 140 19.30 -15.26 -2.63
N THR A 141 19.80 -15.76 -3.77
CA THR A 141 20.62 -16.98 -3.82
C THR A 141 21.93 -16.79 -3.07
N GLU A 142 22.57 -15.64 -3.26
CA GLU A 142 23.81 -15.27 -2.56
C GLU A 142 23.63 -15.27 -1.03
N TYR A 143 22.50 -14.77 -0.54
CA TYR A 143 22.21 -14.75 0.90
C TYR A 143 21.89 -16.14 1.48
N ALA A 144 21.22 -17.00 0.73
CA ALA A 144 20.83 -18.34 1.19
C ALA A 144 22.03 -19.26 1.47
N GLU A 145 23.16 -19.04 0.78
CA GLU A 145 24.35 -19.90 0.91
C GLU A 145 25.23 -19.55 2.13
N ALA A 146 25.03 -18.40 2.80
CA ALA A 146 25.86 -17.90 3.90
C ALA A 146 27.38 -17.87 3.62
N VAL A 147 27.78 -17.96 2.35
CA VAL A 147 29.17 -17.90 1.89
C VAL A 147 29.49 -16.44 1.54
N PRO A 148 30.52 -15.82 2.16
CA PRO A 148 31.01 -14.51 1.72
C PRO A 148 31.50 -14.62 0.28
N LEU A 149 30.89 -13.83 -0.62
CA LEU A 149 31.29 -13.80 -2.03
C LEU A 149 32.54 -12.93 -2.24
N PRO A 150 33.32 -13.19 -3.29
CA PRO A 150 34.42 -12.30 -3.69
C PRO A 150 33.88 -10.92 -4.07
N ASP A 151 34.61 -9.86 -3.72
CA ASP A 151 34.24 -8.47 -4.00
C ASP A 151 33.94 -8.27 -5.49
N SER A 152 32.67 -8.00 -5.79
CA SER A 152 32.18 -7.60 -7.11
C SER A 152 31.89 -6.11 -7.08
N THR A 153 32.65 -5.32 -7.84
CA THR A 153 32.46 -3.87 -7.97
C THR A 153 31.14 -3.47 -8.65
N MET A 154 30.36 -4.46 -9.12
CA MET A 154 29.05 -4.27 -9.77
C MET A 154 27.87 -4.61 -8.85
N ARG A 155 28.11 -5.07 -7.61
CA ARG A 155 27.02 -5.45 -6.70
C ARG A 155 26.21 -4.21 -6.29
N ARG A 156 24.89 -4.30 -6.44
CA ARG A 156 23.96 -3.24 -6.02
C ARG A 156 23.87 -3.18 -4.50
N TYR A 157 23.87 -1.96 -3.96
CA TYR A 157 23.55 -1.73 -2.55
C TYR A 157 22.03 -1.80 -2.35
N TRP A 158 21.63 -2.49 -1.28
CA TRP A 158 20.25 -2.63 -0.85
C TRP A 158 20.08 -1.79 0.41
N ASP A 159 19.11 -0.86 0.43
CA ASP A 159 18.73 -0.20 1.67
C ASP A 159 17.78 -1.14 2.42
N HIS A 160 18.14 -1.42 3.66
CA HIS A 160 17.46 -2.35 4.55
C HIS A 160 16.48 -1.64 5.50
N GLY A 161 16.47 -0.30 5.54
CA GLY A 161 15.69 0.47 6.50
C GLY A 161 14.37 0.98 5.93
N ARG A 162 14.41 1.61 4.75
CA ARG A 162 13.25 2.25 4.10
C ARG A 162 13.48 2.31 2.57
N PRO A 163 12.45 2.14 1.71
CA PRO A 163 12.62 2.41 0.29
C PRO A 163 12.96 3.88 0.04
N PHE A 164 13.92 4.15 -0.85
CA PHE A 164 14.33 5.52 -1.20
C PHE A 164 13.28 6.30 -2.01
N VAL A 165 12.25 5.64 -2.57
CA VAL A 165 11.23 6.30 -3.38
C VAL A 165 9.89 6.28 -2.67
N THR A 166 9.44 7.49 -2.30
CA THR A 166 8.08 7.77 -1.86
C THR A 166 7.11 7.56 -3.01
N TYR A 167 6.11 6.70 -2.85
CA TYR A 167 4.95 6.64 -3.75
C TYR A 167 3.68 7.09 -3.02
N GLY A 168 2.67 7.55 -3.76
CA GLY A 168 1.46 8.22 -3.25
C GLY A 168 0.74 7.40 -2.17
N GLY A 169 1.01 7.73 -0.91
CA GLY A 169 0.58 6.99 0.28
C GLY A 169 1.64 6.86 1.38
N GLY A 170 2.92 7.09 1.06
CA GLY A 170 4.01 7.15 2.05
C GLY A 170 4.91 5.91 2.07
N VAL A 171 6.15 6.13 2.51
CA VAL A 171 7.25 5.12 2.61
C VAL A 171 7.04 4.18 3.79
N ASP A 172 6.13 4.52 4.70
CA ASP A 172 6.10 4.00 6.06
C ASP A 172 5.62 2.54 6.13
N MET A 173 4.65 2.13 5.28
CA MET A 173 4.16 0.74 5.25
C MET A 173 5.22 -0.29 4.81
N LEU A 174 6.21 0.15 4.04
CA LEU A 174 7.35 -0.66 3.63
C LEU A 174 8.53 -0.58 4.62
N GLY A 175 8.38 0.19 5.69
CA GLY A 175 9.37 0.34 6.74
C GLY A 175 9.47 -0.88 7.65
N HIS A 176 10.61 -0.96 8.33
CA HIS A 176 10.86 -1.98 9.35
C HIS A 176 9.86 -1.91 10.52
N GLU A 177 9.47 -0.69 10.93
CA GLU A 177 8.56 -0.44 12.07
C GLU A 177 7.17 -1.03 11.81
N THR A 178 6.54 -0.69 10.68
CA THR A 178 5.25 -1.28 10.26
C THR A 178 5.34 -2.80 10.14
N ARG A 179 6.46 -3.33 9.63
CA ARG A 179 6.64 -4.76 9.59
C ARG A 179 6.63 -5.40 10.97
N GLU A 180 7.38 -4.85 11.93
CA GLU A 180 7.39 -5.36 13.31
C GLU A 180 6.01 -5.27 13.97
N GLU A 181 5.22 -4.25 13.63
CA GLU A 181 3.82 -4.14 14.07
C GLU A 181 2.93 -5.24 13.50
N LEU A 182 3.01 -5.48 12.20
CA LEU A 182 2.26 -6.55 11.55
C LEU A 182 2.71 -7.93 12.05
N ASP A 183 4.01 -8.16 12.21
CA ASP A 183 4.56 -9.40 12.77
C ASP A 183 4.05 -9.63 14.22
N ARG A 184 3.91 -8.57 15.03
CA ARG A 184 3.29 -8.64 16.38
C ARG A 184 1.81 -8.98 16.33
N LEU A 185 1.06 -8.42 15.39
CA LEU A 185 -0.38 -8.72 15.22
C LEU A 185 -0.61 -10.17 14.77
N GLU A 186 0.37 -10.77 14.09
CA GLU A 186 0.30 -12.16 13.66
C GLU A 186 0.73 -13.18 14.72
N GLU A 187 1.34 -12.72 15.81
CA GLU A 187 1.85 -13.60 16.84
C GLU A 187 0.72 -14.40 17.50
N GLY A 188 0.79 -15.72 17.36
CA GLY A 188 -0.22 -16.62 17.93
C GLY A 188 -1.48 -16.80 17.09
N LEU A 189 -1.59 -16.19 15.91
CA LEU A 189 -2.70 -16.45 15.00
C LEU A 189 -2.63 -17.86 14.41
N THR A 190 -3.79 -18.47 14.28
CA THR A 190 -3.99 -19.66 13.45
C THR A 190 -3.92 -19.32 11.97
N SER A 191 -3.71 -20.31 11.11
CA SER A 191 -3.73 -20.12 9.65
C SER A 191 -5.04 -19.49 9.17
N ALA A 192 -6.18 -19.92 9.71
CA ALA A 192 -7.49 -19.41 9.31
C ALA A 192 -7.70 -17.95 9.73
N GLU A 193 -7.23 -17.56 10.92
CA GLU A 193 -7.27 -16.16 11.37
C GLU A 193 -6.37 -15.28 10.50
N ARG A 194 -5.18 -15.79 10.12
CA ARG A 194 -4.28 -15.07 9.20
C ARG A 194 -4.89 -14.92 7.81
N ASP A 195 -5.48 -15.97 7.26
CA ASP A 195 -6.16 -15.93 5.96
C ASP A 195 -7.26 -14.85 5.96
N GLN A 196 -8.05 -14.78 7.04
CA GLN A 196 -9.10 -13.77 7.20
C GLN A 196 -8.54 -12.36 7.35
N ALA A 197 -7.47 -12.19 8.13
CA ALA A 197 -6.82 -10.90 8.32
C ALA A 197 -6.21 -10.36 7.01
N VAL A 198 -5.57 -11.24 6.23
CA VAL A 198 -5.06 -10.90 4.89
C VAL A 198 -6.20 -10.52 3.95
N ALA A 199 -7.32 -11.25 3.96
CA ALA A 199 -8.49 -10.91 3.16
C ALA A 199 -9.06 -9.53 3.53
N ASN A 200 -9.13 -9.21 4.83
CA ASN A 200 -9.62 -7.92 5.30
C ASN A 200 -8.66 -6.78 4.93
N LEU A 201 -7.36 -6.98 5.12
CA LEU A 201 -6.32 -6.03 4.73
C LEU A 201 -6.40 -5.70 3.23
N ARG A 202 -6.61 -6.71 2.39
CA ARG A 202 -6.77 -6.51 0.93
C ARG A 202 -7.95 -5.62 0.60
N VAL A 203 -9.07 -5.74 1.33
CA VAL A 203 -10.23 -4.87 1.13
C VAL A 203 -9.89 -3.42 1.45
N LEU A 204 -9.26 -3.14 2.60
CA LEU A 204 -8.89 -1.78 3.01
C LEU A 204 -7.91 -1.15 2.03
N VAL A 205 -6.82 -1.86 1.72
CA VAL A 205 -5.77 -1.34 0.82
C VAL A 205 -6.31 -1.13 -0.60
N SER A 206 -7.12 -2.05 -1.11
CA SER A 206 -7.76 -1.87 -2.43
C SER A 206 -8.70 -0.67 -2.45
N ALA A 207 -9.45 -0.43 -1.37
CA ALA A 207 -10.34 0.72 -1.29
C ALA A 207 -9.56 2.03 -1.19
N TYR A 208 -8.48 2.06 -0.40
CA TYR A 208 -7.60 3.21 -0.25
C TYR A 208 -6.88 3.55 -1.57
N ALA A 209 -6.33 2.56 -2.27
CA ALA A 209 -5.64 2.78 -3.55
C ALA A 209 -6.56 3.33 -4.66
N ARG A 210 -7.87 3.05 -4.60
CA ARG A 210 -8.87 3.54 -5.56
C ARG A 210 -9.50 4.87 -5.16
N HIS A 211 -9.25 5.34 -3.95
CA HIS A 211 -9.71 6.64 -3.48
C HIS A 211 -8.97 7.76 -4.21
N SER A 212 -9.69 8.84 -4.52
CA SER A 212 -9.19 9.94 -5.35
C SER A 212 -8.75 11.19 -4.56
N GLY A 213 -8.79 11.13 -3.23
CA GLY A 213 -8.51 12.26 -2.35
C GLY A 213 -7.31 12.05 -1.42
N ASP A 214 -6.87 13.15 -0.83
CA ASP A 214 -5.71 13.19 0.08
C ASP A 214 -6.12 13.28 1.57
N GLU A 215 -7.43 13.35 1.84
CA GLU A 215 -8.00 13.54 3.18
C GLU A 215 -8.22 12.22 3.96
N ALA A 216 -7.83 11.10 3.36
CA ALA A 216 -7.86 9.79 3.99
C ALA A 216 -6.44 9.25 4.15
N THR A 217 -6.20 8.51 5.22
CA THR A 217 -4.95 7.81 5.49
C THR A 217 -5.24 6.37 5.84
N LEU A 218 -4.47 5.45 5.27
CA LEU A 218 -4.42 4.08 5.74
C LEU A 218 -3.52 4.06 6.98
N GLU A 219 -4.07 3.69 8.13
CA GLU A 219 -3.31 3.64 9.38
C GLU A 219 -2.18 2.60 9.30
N GLU A 220 -1.09 2.82 10.05
CA GLU A 220 0.21 2.13 9.88
C GLU A 220 0.14 0.59 9.99
N SER A 221 -0.85 0.06 10.71
CA SER A 221 -1.08 -1.40 10.80
C SER A 221 -2.09 -1.94 9.78
N GLY A 222 -2.64 -1.09 8.91
CA GLY A 222 -3.50 -1.46 7.79
C GLY A 222 -4.88 -2.01 8.18
N HIS A 223 -5.30 -1.89 9.44
CA HIS A 223 -6.58 -2.39 9.93
C HIS A 223 -7.68 -1.32 9.96
N SER A 224 -7.35 -0.08 9.56
CA SER A 224 -8.33 0.98 9.43
C SER A 224 -7.94 2.02 8.39
N ILE A 225 -8.96 2.64 7.80
CA ILE A 225 -8.81 3.88 7.05
C ILE A 225 -9.40 5.00 7.91
N PHE A 226 -8.60 6.02 8.17
CA PHE A 226 -9.00 7.25 8.83
C PHE A 226 -9.25 8.33 7.77
N ALA A 227 -10.32 9.10 7.89
CA ALA A 227 -10.60 10.22 6.98
C ALA A 227 -11.13 11.43 7.74
N GLU A 228 -10.47 12.57 7.55
CA GLU A 228 -10.78 13.84 8.20
C GLU A 228 -10.72 14.96 7.16
N PRO A 229 -11.88 15.34 6.58
CA PRO A 229 -11.91 16.39 5.59
C PRO A 229 -11.91 17.78 6.27
N TYR A 230 -11.27 18.78 5.66
CA TYR A 230 -11.00 20.09 6.27
C TYR A 230 -12.24 20.86 6.78
N ASP A 231 -13.41 20.67 6.15
CA ASP A 231 -14.69 21.32 6.50
C ASP A 231 -15.66 20.36 7.25
N SER A 232 -15.14 19.49 8.12
CA SER A 232 -15.92 18.45 8.80
C SER A 232 -16.61 18.85 10.10
N ASP A 233 -16.44 20.09 10.58
CA ASP A 233 -17.02 20.56 11.85
C ASP A 233 -16.58 19.64 13.02
N ASP A 234 -15.27 19.39 13.13
CA ASP A 234 -14.62 18.48 14.08
C ASP A 234 -14.99 16.99 13.95
N HIS A 235 -15.65 16.58 12.86
CA HIS A 235 -15.97 15.17 12.64
C HIS A 235 -14.91 14.45 11.83
N PHE A 236 -14.73 13.16 12.12
CA PHE A 236 -13.91 12.26 11.32
C PHE A 236 -14.60 10.92 11.12
N LEU A 237 -14.18 10.22 10.07
CA LEU A 237 -14.69 8.90 9.70
C LEU A 237 -13.57 7.87 9.88
N THR A 238 -13.92 6.71 10.44
CA THR A 238 -13.00 5.57 10.51
C THR A 238 -13.68 4.32 9.97
N VAL A 239 -13.04 3.65 9.00
CA VAL A 239 -13.45 2.34 8.51
C VAL A 239 -12.53 1.31 9.15
N ASN A 240 -13.06 0.46 10.01
CA ASN A 240 -12.31 -0.53 10.77
C ASN A 240 -12.57 -1.94 10.25
N ALA A 241 -11.50 -2.66 9.92
CA ALA A 241 -11.55 -4.10 9.73
C ALA A 241 -11.53 -4.84 11.09
N PRO A 242 -12.07 -6.08 11.16
CA PRO A 242 -11.89 -6.94 12.30
C PRO A 242 -10.40 -7.11 12.60
N ARG A 243 -9.99 -6.85 13.84
CA ARG A 243 -8.61 -7.05 14.25
C ARG A 243 -8.36 -8.56 14.43
N PRO A 244 -7.22 -9.09 13.96
CA PRO A 244 -6.90 -10.48 14.19
C PRO A 244 -6.65 -10.77 15.68
N GLY A 245 -6.99 -11.97 16.11
CA GLY A 245 -6.79 -12.43 17.49
C GLY A 245 -8.03 -12.26 18.39
N LYS A 246 -7.83 -12.27 19.71
CA LYS A 246 -8.92 -12.39 20.70
C LYS A 246 -9.38 -11.08 21.33
N ASP A 247 -8.65 -10.00 21.12
CA ASP A 247 -8.80 -8.76 21.89
C ASP A 247 -9.44 -7.62 21.07
N GLY A 248 -9.91 -7.90 19.85
CA GLY A 248 -10.47 -6.93 18.92
C GLY A 248 -11.96 -7.12 18.61
N PRO A 249 -12.60 -6.15 17.94
CA PRO A 249 -13.93 -6.35 17.40
C PRO A 249 -13.90 -7.44 16.31
N ASP A 250 -14.80 -8.42 16.42
CA ASP A 250 -14.96 -9.52 15.47
C ASP A 250 -15.68 -9.10 14.17
N SER A 251 -16.04 -7.82 14.05
CA SER A 251 -16.86 -7.28 12.97
C SER A 251 -16.19 -6.09 12.29
N TRP A 252 -16.55 -5.89 11.03
CA TRP A 252 -16.27 -4.65 10.32
C TRP A 252 -17.15 -3.54 10.89
N ASP A 253 -16.58 -2.36 11.10
CA ASP A 253 -17.28 -1.20 11.63
C ASP A 253 -16.95 0.06 10.84
N ILE A 254 -17.96 0.86 10.51
CA ILE A 254 -17.79 2.23 10.05
C ILE A 254 -18.23 3.15 11.18
N GLU A 255 -17.32 4.02 11.59
CA GLU A 255 -17.54 4.95 12.70
C GLU A 255 -17.49 6.38 12.21
N ILE A 256 -18.39 7.21 12.76
CA ILE A 256 -18.29 8.65 12.67
C ILE A 256 -18.13 9.16 14.09
N SER A 257 -17.07 9.92 14.29
CA SER A 257 -16.66 10.45 15.57
C SER A 257 -16.50 11.96 15.49
N CYS A 258 -16.44 12.60 16.65
CA CYS A 258 -16.26 14.03 16.81
C CYS A 258 -15.09 14.24 17.76
N TRP A 259 -14.13 15.11 17.41
CA TRP A 259 -13.01 15.44 18.29
C TRP A 259 -13.52 16.07 19.60
N GLU A 260 -12.91 15.68 20.72
CA GLU A 260 -13.21 16.29 22.02
C GLU A 260 -12.09 17.28 22.36
N PRO A 261 -12.36 18.58 22.57
CA PRO A 261 -11.31 19.53 22.91
C PRO A 261 -10.59 19.11 24.19
N ASP A 262 -9.25 19.19 24.20
CA ASP A 262 -8.44 18.85 25.37
C ASP A 262 -8.68 19.85 26.53
N ASP A 263 -8.97 21.11 26.18
CA ASP A 263 -9.48 22.14 27.11
C ASP A 263 -10.84 22.67 26.60
N PRO A 264 -11.92 22.65 27.41
CA PRO A 264 -13.22 23.18 27.02
C PRO A 264 -13.25 24.67 26.65
N GLU A 265 -12.17 25.43 26.90
CA GLU A 265 -12.00 26.82 26.45
C GLU A 265 -11.26 26.96 25.11
N GLU A 266 -10.78 25.87 24.49
CA GLU A 266 -10.11 25.91 23.18
C GLU A 266 -11.13 26.17 22.04
N GLU A 267 -10.82 27.15 21.19
CA GLU A 267 -11.63 27.50 20.01
C GLU A 267 -11.38 26.56 18.80
N GLU A 268 -10.22 25.90 18.75
CA GLU A 268 -9.84 24.92 17.72
C GLU A 268 -9.39 23.63 18.42
N CYS A 269 -10.09 22.52 18.17
CA CYS A 269 -9.79 21.22 18.78
C CYS A 269 -8.46 20.66 18.23
N SER A 270 -7.36 20.76 18.98
CA SER A 270 -6.09 20.09 18.64
C SER A 270 -5.95 18.69 19.27
N SER A 271 -7.07 18.09 19.67
CA SER A 271 -7.12 16.90 20.52
C SER A 271 -6.69 15.62 19.81
N ALA A 272 -6.11 14.70 20.59
CA ALA A 272 -5.82 13.34 20.16
C ALA A 272 -6.95 12.34 20.47
N THR A 273 -8.07 12.79 21.03
CA THR A 273 -9.18 11.92 21.45
C THR A 273 -10.51 12.34 20.82
N GLY A 274 -11.19 11.37 20.20
CA GLY A 274 -12.51 11.56 19.62
C GLY A 274 -13.57 10.70 20.29
N ARG A 275 -14.79 11.24 20.36
CA ARG A 275 -15.98 10.52 20.83
C ARG A 275 -16.73 9.94 19.63
N THR A 276 -16.99 8.63 19.68
CA THR A 276 -17.85 7.97 18.69
C THR A 276 -19.27 8.52 18.79
N VAL A 277 -19.76 9.13 17.72
CA VAL A 277 -21.14 9.64 17.60
C VAL A 277 -22.04 8.56 17.02
N LEU A 278 -21.51 7.79 16.06
CA LEU A 278 -22.28 6.84 15.29
C LEU A 278 -21.42 5.63 14.91
N ARG A 279 -22.05 4.44 14.91
CA ARG A 279 -21.43 3.20 14.45
C ARG A 279 -22.38 2.44 13.51
N CYS A 280 -21.82 1.96 12.40
CA CYS A 280 -22.42 0.98 11.48
C CYS A 280 -21.63 -0.32 11.58
N THR A 281 -22.18 -1.31 12.31
CA THR A 281 -21.58 -2.64 12.39
C THR A 281 -22.04 -3.51 11.23
N LEU A 282 -21.08 -3.96 10.44
CA LEU A 282 -21.33 -4.72 9.22
C LEU A 282 -21.27 -6.22 9.52
N PRO A 283 -22.35 -6.98 9.23
CA PRO A 283 -22.40 -8.41 9.51
C PRO A 283 -21.55 -9.24 8.55
N THR A 284 -21.08 -8.64 7.46
CA THR A 284 -20.26 -9.26 6.41
C THR A 284 -19.18 -8.28 5.98
N THR A 285 -18.07 -8.80 5.46
CA THR A 285 -17.01 -8.00 4.86
C THR A 285 -17.58 -7.12 3.75
N PRO A 286 -17.43 -5.77 3.82
CA PRO A 286 -17.82 -4.89 2.73
C PRO A 286 -16.92 -5.11 1.52
N SER A 287 -17.42 -4.75 0.34
CA SER A 287 -16.57 -4.70 -0.85
C SER A 287 -15.63 -3.48 -0.81
N ALA A 288 -14.48 -3.59 -1.48
CA ALA A 288 -13.57 -2.46 -1.64
C ALA A 288 -14.24 -1.29 -2.37
N ASP A 289 -15.16 -1.57 -3.31
CA ASP A 289 -15.90 -0.55 -4.06
C ASP A 289 -16.87 0.23 -3.16
N GLU A 290 -17.57 -0.43 -2.22
CA GLU A 290 -18.44 0.26 -1.27
C GLU A 290 -17.67 1.21 -0.34
N ILE A 291 -16.47 0.81 0.11
CA ILE A 291 -15.60 1.70 0.91
C ILE A 291 -15.05 2.83 0.04
N THR A 292 -14.60 2.54 -1.18
CA THR A 292 -14.10 3.53 -2.14
C THR A 292 -15.16 4.61 -2.42
N ASP A 293 -16.40 4.18 -2.66
CA ASP A 293 -17.53 5.07 -2.92
C ASP A 293 -17.88 5.92 -1.69
N LEU A 294 -17.78 5.37 -0.48
CA LEU A 294 -17.95 6.11 0.77
C LEU A 294 -16.91 7.23 0.90
N LEU A 295 -15.63 6.91 0.72
CA LEU A 295 -14.52 7.88 0.82
C LEU A 295 -14.62 8.94 -0.28
N ASN A 296 -14.89 8.54 -1.53
CA ASN A 296 -15.05 9.47 -2.64
C ASN A 296 -16.29 10.37 -2.48
N GLN A 297 -17.36 9.92 -1.80
CA GLN A 297 -18.50 10.78 -1.46
C GLN A 297 -18.12 11.82 -0.42
N LEU A 298 -17.35 11.42 0.60
CA LEU A 298 -16.85 12.32 1.63
C LEU A 298 -15.96 13.41 1.04
N GLN A 299 -15.01 13.02 0.17
CA GLN A 299 -14.12 13.96 -0.52
C GLN A 299 -14.87 14.97 -1.41
N LYS A 300 -15.98 14.54 -2.05
CA LYS A 300 -16.80 15.41 -2.91
C LYS A 300 -17.69 16.37 -2.13
N GLU A 301 -18.14 15.97 -0.95
CA GLU A 301 -19.03 16.75 -0.10
C GLU A 301 -18.69 16.55 1.38
N PRO A 302 -17.63 17.22 1.90
CA PRO A 302 -17.19 17.09 3.30
C PRO A 302 -18.29 17.28 4.34
N THR A 303 -19.18 18.24 4.11
CA THR A 303 -20.32 18.56 4.98
C THR A 303 -21.31 17.40 5.15
N ARG A 304 -21.22 16.37 4.30
CA ARG A 304 -22.01 15.15 4.40
C ARG A 304 -21.67 14.36 5.66
N LEU A 305 -20.46 14.49 6.21
CA LEU A 305 -20.06 13.80 7.43
C LEU A 305 -20.92 14.21 8.63
N VAL A 306 -21.17 15.51 8.79
CA VAL A 306 -22.06 16.08 9.82
C VAL A 306 -23.50 15.60 9.62
N GLN A 307 -23.97 15.52 8.37
CA GLN A 307 -25.30 14.98 8.06
C GLN A 307 -25.41 13.51 8.44
N TRP A 308 -24.38 12.72 8.11
CA TRP A 308 -24.32 11.32 8.45
C TRP A 308 -24.27 11.10 9.97
N ALA A 309 -23.54 11.92 10.73
CA ALA A 309 -23.48 11.87 12.19
C ALA A 309 -24.87 12.01 12.87
N GLN A 310 -25.83 12.66 12.22
CA GLN A 310 -27.21 12.81 12.71
C GLN A 310 -28.14 11.65 12.33
N THR A 311 -27.63 10.65 11.61
CA THR A 311 -28.43 9.52 11.12
C THR A 311 -28.83 8.60 12.29
N LYS A 312 -30.13 8.35 12.42
CA LYS A 312 -30.68 7.52 13.51
C LYS A 312 -30.34 6.04 13.33
N ALA A 313 -30.21 5.32 14.45
CA ALA A 313 -30.10 3.86 14.44
C ALA A 313 -31.24 3.20 13.64
N GLY A 314 -30.87 2.25 12.78
CA GLY A 314 -31.76 1.57 11.84
C GLY A 314 -31.96 2.27 10.49
N ALA A 315 -31.47 3.50 10.32
CA ALA A 315 -31.45 4.18 9.03
C ALA A 315 -30.12 3.98 8.30
N THR A 316 -30.12 4.17 6.98
CA THR A 316 -28.93 4.08 6.13
C THR A 316 -28.25 5.44 6.01
N LEU A 317 -26.92 5.47 6.03
CA LEU A 317 -26.16 6.69 5.71
C LEU A 317 -26.48 7.11 4.28
N ALA A 318 -26.95 8.35 4.10
CA ALA A 318 -27.46 8.83 2.82
C ALA A 318 -26.44 8.66 1.69
N GLY A 319 -26.83 8.01 0.59
CA GLY A 319 -25.95 7.73 -0.55
C GLY A 319 -25.12 6.44 -0.44
N THR A 320 -25.33 5.63 0.59
CA THR A 320 -24.59 4.37 0.83
C THR A 320 -25.55 3.20 1.11
N THR A 321 -25.00 2.01 1.31
CA THR A 321 -25.72 0.81 1.80
C THR A 321 -25.57 0.60 3.31
N PHE A 322 -24.77 1.42 3.99
CA PHE A 322 -24.39 1.20 5.39
C PHE A 322 -25.50 1.63 6.37
N VAL A 323 -25.97 0.68 7.17
CA VAL A 323 -27.04 0.88 8.15
C VAL A 323 -26.44 1.16 9.52
N VAL A 324 -26.93 2.22 10.17
CA VAL A 324 -26.53 2.62 11.51
C VAL A 324 -27.01 1.59 12.52
N THR A 325 -26.08 0.94 13.22
CA THR A 325 -26.40 -0.04 14.27
C THR A 325 -26.51 0.62 15.63
N ARG A 326 -25.71 1.66 15.88
CA ARG A 326 -25.76 2.46 17.12
C ARG A 326 -25.59 3.94 16.82
N HIS A 327 -26.40 4.73 17.49
CA HIS A 327 -26.27 6.18 17.56
C HIS A 327 -26.03 6.54 19.02
N HIS A 328 -24.86 7.12 19.29
CA HIS A 328 -24.41 7.53 20.62
C HIS A 328 -24.78 8.99 20.82
N ALA A 329 -26.08 9.30 20.79
CA ALA A 329 -26.57 10.54 21.36
C ALA A 329 -26.41 10.46 22.89
N ASP A 330 -25.89 11.54 23.49
CA ASP A 330 -25.73 11.71 24.94
C ASP A 330 -26.95 11.28 25.78
#